data_AF-A0A0S8KPG6-F1
#
_entry.id   AF-A0A0S8KPG6-F1
#
_cell.length_a   1.000
_cell.length_b   1.000
_cell.length_c   1.000
_cell.angle_alpha   90.00
_cell.angle_beta   90.00
_cell.angle_gamma   90.00
#
_symmetry.space_group_name_H-M   'P 1'
#
loop_
_entity.id
_entity.type
_entity.pdbx_description
1 polymer ?
#
loop_
_entity_poly.entity_id
_entity_poly.type
_entity_poly.pdbx_seq_one_letter_code
_entity_poly.pdbx_strand_id
1 'polypeptide(L)'
;MDAGIKPDFWVKTIHHVNYWSAKPEEENDNIWCYDPDETLAFMENLEEPWIGFKTLAAGAIHPDVGFPYAFRAGADFICVGMYDFQVVEDVNLVLEVLGDESLKTDRKRPWRA
;
A
#
# COMPACT_ATOMS: atom_id res chain seq x y z
N MET A 1 -17.30 -12.37 11.34
CA MET A 1 -15.96 -11.93 11.78
C MET A 1 -16.17 -11.42 13.17
N ASP A 2 -15.72 -12.12 14.21
CA ASP A 2 -15.57 -11.62 15.59
C ASP A 2 -15.27 -12.82 16.51
N ALA A 3 -14.00 -13.22 16.53
CA ALA A 3 -13.49 -14.10 17.58
C ALA A 3 -12.99 -13.27 18.79
N GLY A 4 -13.23 -11.95 18.82
CA GLY A 4 -12.73 -11.04 19.84
C GLY A 4 -11.20 -10.83 19.82
N ILE A 5 -10.53 -11.22 18.72
CA ILE A 5 -9.09 -11.06 18.57
C ILE A 5 -8.80 -9.64 18.09
N LYS A 6 -8.15 -8.85 18.93
CA LYS A 6 -7.58 -7.55 18.58
C LYS A 6 -6.12 -7.77 18.15
N PRO A 7 -5.76 -7.56 16.88
CA PRO A 7 -4.38 -7.71 16.44
C PRO A 7 -3.54 -6.50 16.87
N ASP A 8 -2.22 -6.67 16.91
CA ASP A 8 -1.30 -5.55 17.11
C ASP A 8 -1.12 -4.71 15.83
N PHE A 9 -1.34 -5.32 14.66
CA PHE A 9 -1.29 -4.68 13.34
C PHE A 9 -1.98 -5.55 12.28
N TRP A 10 -2.28 -4.95 11.14
CA TRP A 10 -2.81 -5.62 9.96
C TRP A 10 -1.75 -5.68 8.85
N VAL A 11 -1.70 -6.79 8.11
CA VAL A 11 -0.94 -6.88 6.86
C VAL A 11 -1.95 -7.09 5.73
N LYS A 12 -2.07 -6.10 4.85
CA LYS A 12 -3.05 -6.16 3.76
C LYS A 12 -2.50 -5.48 2.51
N THR A 13 -2.79 -6.07 1.36
CA THR A 13 -2.38 -5.58 0.06
C THR A 13 -2.96 -4.20 -0.22
N ILE A 14 -2.15 -3.28 -0.74
CA ILE A 14 -2.65 -2.02 -1.29
C ILE A 14 -1.82 -1.56 -2.48
N HIS A 15 -2.45 -1.49 -3.64
CA HIS A 15 -1.92 -0.90 -4.86
C HIS A 15 -3.09 -0.58 -5.79
N HIS A 16 -2.93 0.37 -6.72
CA HIS A 16 -3.95 0.60 -7.73
C HIS A 16 -3.99 -0.56 -8.75
N VAL A 17 -5.08 -0.69 -9.49
CA VAL A 17 -5.26 -1.72 -10.55
C VAL A 17 -4.91 -1.21 -11.95
N ASN A 18 -4.34 0.00 -12.05
CA ASN A 18 -3.89 0.59 -13.31
C ASN A 18 -2.46 0.14 -13.68
N TYR A 19 -2.26 -1.15 -13.96
CA TYR A 19 -0.98 -1.67 -14.45
C TYR A 19 -1.20 -2.80 -15.47
N TRP A 20 -0.21 -3.05 -16.32
CA TRP A 20 -0.32 -3.86 -17.53
C TRP A 20 -0.81 -5.30 -17.31
N SER A 21 -0.46 -5.90 -16.18
CA SER A 21 -0.86 -7.27 -15.81
C SER A 21 -2.08 -7.30 -14.88
N ALA A 22 -2.79 -6.21 -14.65
CA ALA A 22 -3.95 -6.23 -13.73
C ALA A 22 -5.21 -6.81 -14.37
N LYS A 23 -5.44 -6.56 -15.66
CA LYS A 23 -6.72 -6.81 -16.35
C LYS A 23 -6.60 -7.49 -17.72
N PRO A 24 -5.68 -8.44 -17.97
CA PRO A 24 -5.68 -9.18 -19.23
C PRO A 24 -7.02 -9.90 -19.43
N GLU A 25 -7.51 -9.96 -20.67
CA GLU A 25 -8.66 -10.78 -21.07
C GLU A 25 -8.23 -12.25 -21.18
N GLU A 26 -7.84 -12.79 -20.03
CA GLU A 26 -7.63 -14.17 -19.60
C GLU A 26 -6.82 -14.03 -18.31
N GLU A 27 -7.49 -14.21 -17.17
CA GLU A 27 -6.84 -14.12 -15.86
C GLU A 27 -5.93 -15.34 -15.67
N ASN A 28 -4.66 -15.07 -15.39
CA ASN A 28 -3.60 -16.04 -15.17
C ASN A 28 -2.95 -15.80 -13.80
N ASP A 29 -3.75 -15.78 -12.73
CA ASP A 29 -3.31 -15.57 -11.33
C ASP A 29 -2.47 -14.29 -11.11
N ASN A 30 -2.65 -13.32 -12.00
CA ASN A 30 -1.86 -12.08 -12.09
C ASN A 30 -2.37 -10.96 -11.16
N ILE A 31 -3.54 -11.13 -10.54
CA ILE A 31 -4.18 -10.13 -9.69
C ILE A 31 -4.81 -10.78 -8.45
N TRP A 32 -4.60 -10.14 -7.30
CA TRP A 32 -5.07 -10.64 -5.99
C TRP A 32 -5.76 -9.53 -5.17
N CYS A 33 -5.91 -8.35 -5.77
CA CYS A 33 -6.60 -7.20 -5.24
C CYS A 33 -7.37 -6.56 -6.40
N TYR A 34 -8.67 -6.84 -6.47
CA TYR A 34 -9.54 -6.37 -7.56
C TYR A 34 -10.14 -5.00 -7.29
N ASP A 35 -10.40 -4.73 -6.00
CA ASP A 35 -11.00 -3.49 -5.53
C ASP A 35 -10.14 -2.91 -4.39
N PRO A 36 -9.17 -2.04 -4.71
CA PRO A 36 -8.40 -1.36 -3.69
C PRO A 36 -9.26 -0.38 -2.88
N ASP A 37 -10.34 0.18 -3.44
CA ASP A 37 -11.20 1.14 -2.76
C ASP A 37 -12.01 0.45 -1.64
N GLU A 38 -12.46 -0.79 -1.87
CA GLU A 38 -13.04 -1.63 -0.81
C GLU A 38 -12.04 -1.86 0.33
N THR A 39 -10.77 -2.13 -0.01
CA THR A 39 -9.71 -2.30 0.99
C THR A 39 -9.49 -1.01 1.78
N LEU A 40 -9.45 0.15 1.12
CA LEU A 40 -9.35 1.45 1.78
C LEU A 40 -10.50 1.66 2.76
N ALA A 41 -11.74 1.45 2.31
CA ALA A 41 -12.94 1.64 3.12
C ALA A 41 -12.95 0.71 4.35
N PHE A 42 -12.50 -0.54 4.19
CA PHE A 42 -12.36 -1.47 5.31
C PHE A 42 -11.29 -1.01 6.30
N MET A 43 -10.09 -0.67 5.81
CA MET A 43 -8.97 -0.26 6.67
C MET A 43 -9.22 1.08 7.37
N GLU A 44 -9.99 1.99 6.77
CA GLU A 44 -10.33 3.31 7.33
C GLU A 44 -10.99 3.22 8.71
N ASN A 45 -11.79 2.16 8.93
CA ASN A 45 -12.51 1.93 10.18
C ASN A 45 -11.68 1.24 11.27
N LEU A 46 -10.45 0.82 10.98
CA LEU A 46 -9.59 0.10 11.91
C LEU A 46 -8.68 1.08 12.67
N GLU A 47 -8.44 0.79 13.94
CA GLU A 47 -7.57 1.62 14.79
C GLU A 47 -6.14 1.09 14.87
N GLU A 48 -5.93 -0.17 14.52
CA GLU A 48 -4.62 -0.80 14.54
C GLU A 48 -3.76 -0.33 13.35
N PRO A 49 -2.42 -0.33 13.50
CA PRO A 49 -1.49 -0.06 12.42
C PRO A 49 -1.68 -0.97 11.21
N TRP A 50 -1.45 -0.41 10.02
CA TRP A 50 -1.50 -1.13 8.77
C TRP A 50 -0.14 -1.19 8.08
N ILE A 51 0.36 -2.40 7.86
CA ILE A 51 1.47 -2.70 6.96
C ILE A 51 0.91 -2.97 5.56
N GLY A 52 1.08 -2.00 4.65
CA GLY A 52 0.73 -2.11 3.25
C GLY A 52 1.65 -3.08 2.52
N PHE A 53 1.10 -4.18 2.00
CA PHE A 53 1.87 -5.21 1.28
C PHE A 53 1.65 -5.12 -0.23
N LYS A 54 2.62 -5.63 -1.01
CA LYS A 54 2.56 -5.74 -2.48
C LYS A 54 2.24 -4.40 -3.16
N THR A 55 2.74 -3.30 -2.59
CA THR A 55 2.47 -1.93 -3.05
C THR A 55 2.93 -1.66 -4.47
N LEU A 56 3.93 -2.42 -4.94
CA LEU A 56 4.50 -2.30 -6.27
C LEU A 56 3.93 -3.31 -7.29
N ALA A 57 2.89 -4.07 -6.92
CA ALA A 57 2.30 -5.12 -7.77
C ALA A 57 3.36 -6.04 -8.41
N ALA A 58 4.30 -6.55 -7.60
CA ALA A 58 5.44 -7.36 -8.05
C ALA A 58 6.34 -6.65 -9.10
N GLY A 59 6.52 -5.33 -8.96
CA GLY A 59 7.34 -4.51 -9.86
C GLY A 59 6.59 -3.96 -11.08
N ALA A 60 5.30 -4.27 -11.23
CA ALA A 60 4.47 -3.69 -12.30
C ALA A 60 4.13 -2.21 -12.05
N ILE A 61 4.26 -1.73 -10.81
CA ILE A 61 4.08 -0.34 -10.41
C ILE A 61 5.43 0.18 -9.92
N HIS A 62 5.87 1.31 -10.47
CA HIS A 62 7.11 1.94 -10.09
C HIS A 62 7.01 2.54 -8.67
N PRO A 63 8.10 2.52 -7.86
CA PRO A 63 8.11 3.06 -6.50
C PRO A 63 7.51 4.47 -6.36
N ASP A 64 7.84 5.39 -7.28
CA ASP A 64 7.38 6.78 -7.29
C ASP A 64 5.86 6.95 -7.41
N VAL A 65 5.15 5.90 -7.87
CA VAL A 65 3.69 5.82 -7.89
C VAL A 65 3.18 5.01 -6.70
N GLY A 66 3.79 3.85 -6.44
CA GLY A 66 3.29 2.88 -5.46
C GLY A 66 3.39 3.35 -4.00
N PHE A 67 4.52 3.97 -3.63
CA PHE A 67 4.73 4.45 -2.26
C PHE A 67 3.76 5.57 -1.86
N PRO A 68 3.65 6.68 -2.61
CA PRO A 68 2.71 7.72 -2.24
C PRO A 68 1.25 7.23 -2.29
N TYR A 69 0.91 6.31 -3.20
CA TYR A 69 -0.42 5.69 -3.20
C TYR A 69 -0.72 4.94 -1.90
N ALA A 70 0.21 4.08 -1.45
CA ALA A 70 0.04 3.31 -0.21
C ALA A 70 -0.01 4.21 1.05
N PHE A 71 0.84 5.23 1.13
CA PHE A 71 0.81 6.17 2.25
C PHE A 71 -0.42 7.07 2.24
N ARG A 72 -0.91 7.54 1.07
CA ARG A 72 -2.17 8.30 0.99
C ARG A 72 -3.38 7.42 1.33
N ALA A 73 -3.35 6.14 0.98
CA ALA A 73 -4.38 5.18 1.39
C ALA A 73 -4.47 4.97 2.91
N GLY A 74 -3.43 5.34 3.67
CA GLY A 74 -3.43 5.24 5.12
C GLY A 74 -2.63 4.06 5.67
N ALA A 75 -1.72 3.46 4.89
CA ALA A 75 -0.78 2.47 5.40
C ALA A 75 0.26 3.16 6.31
N ASP A 76 0.50 2.63 7.51
CA ASP A 76 1.48 3.16 8.47
C ASP A 76 2.90 2.71 8.12
N PHE A 77 3.02 1.52 7.56
CA PHE A 77 4.25 0.97 7.01
C PHE A 77 4.00 0.41 5.62
N ILE A 78 5.05 0.29 4.81
CA ILE A 78 5.01 -0.47 3.56
C ILE A 78 6.01 -1.62 3.62
N CYS A 79 5.57 -2.81 3.22
CA CYS A 79 6.41 -4.00 3.07
C CYS A 79 6.73 -4.18 1.59
N VAL A 80 7.96 -3.80 1.21
CA VAL A 80 8.39 -3.69 -0.19
C VAL A 80 9.48 -4.71 -0.48
N GLY A 81 9.31 -5.48 -1.55
CA GLY A 81 10.36 -6.33 -2.11
C GLY A 81 11.16 -5.58 -3.16
N MET A 82 12.48 -5.57 -3.03
CA MET A 82 13.41 -4.84 -3.89
C MET A 82 14.76 -5.56 -3.93
N TYR A 83 15.58 -5.27 -4.94
CA TYR A 83 16.99 -5.66 -4.97
C TYR A 83 17.83 -4.73 -4.08
N ASP A 84 19.03 -5.19 -3.70
CA ASP A 84 19.97 -4.45 -2.86
C ASP A 84 20.37 -3.09 -3.46
N PHE A 85 20.56 -3.02 -4.76
CA PHE A 85 20.92 -1.78 -5.47
C PHE A 85 19.77 -0.76 -5.53
N GLN A 86 18.53 -1.16 -5.25
CA GLN A 86 17.36 -0.26 -5.25
C GLN A 86 17.14 0.40 -3.87
N VAL A 87 17.71 -0.15 -2.80
CA VAL A 87 17.46 0.28 -1.41
C VAL A 87 17.71 1.77 -1.20
N VAL A 88 18.80 2.32 -1.74
CA VAL A 88 19.14 3.74 -1.54
C VAL A 88 18.10 4.64 -2.21
N GLU A 89 17.70 4.32 -3.43
CA GLU A 89 16.71 5.09 -4.19
C GLU A 89 15.33 5.01 -3.54
N ASP A 90 14.88 3.79 -3.19
CA ASP A 90 13.58 3.57 -2.57
C ASP A 90 13.47 4.26 -1.20
N VAL A 91 14.55 4.25 -0.39
CA VAL A 91 14.57 4.95 0.90
C VAL A 91 14.49 6.47 0.71
N ASN A 92 15.24 7.04 -0.24
CA ASN A 92 15.18 8.47 -0.53
C ASN A 92 13.78 8.88 -0.98
N LEU A 93 13.14 8.08 -1.84
CA LEU A 93 11.79 8.32 -2.28
C LEU A 93 10.78 8.27 -1.12
N VAL A 94 10.91 7.32 -0.19
CA VAL A 94 10.08 7.30 1.02
C VAL A 94 10.26 8.57 1.84
N LEU A 95 11.49 9.07 2.01
CA LEU A 95 11.73 10.33 2.72
C LEU A 95 11.07 11.52 2.03
N GLU A 96 11.13 11.58 0.69
CA GLU A 96 10.45 12.60 -0.09
C GLU A 96 8.93 12.53 0.09
N VAL A 97 8.34 11.35 0.01
CA VAL A 97 6.90 11.14 0.20
C VAL A 97 6.46 11.53 1.61
N LEU A 98 7.20 11.14 2.65
CA LEU A 98 6.89 11.49 4.03
C LEU A 98 7.11 12.98 4.33
N GLY A 99 8.00 13.64 3.59
CA GLY A 99 8.24 15.08 3.66
C GLY A 99 7.25 15.93 2.86
N ASP A 100 6.45 15.33 1.97
CA ASP A 100 5.44 16.02 1.18
C ASP A 100 4.27 16.47 2.06
N GLU A 101 4.08 17.78 2.20
CA GLU A 101 2.99 18.36 3.00
C GLU A 101 1.60 17.96 2.49
N SER A 102 1.43 17.64 1.19
CA SER A 102 0.16 17.16 0.65
C SER A 102 -0.24 15.79 1.22
N LEU A 103 0.74 14.98 1.66
CA LEU A 103 0.44 13.70 2.31
C LEU A 103 -0.36 13.91 3.59
N LYS A 104 -0.13 15.00 4.33
CA LYS A 104 -0.83 15.29 5.59
C LYS A 104 -2.31 15.60 5.37
N THR A 105 -2.67 16.18 4.22
CA THR A 105 -4.06 16.51 3.88
C THR A 105 -4.77 15.38 3.14
N ASP A 106 -4.05 14.63 2.32
CA ASP A 106 -4.65 13.66 1.39
C ASP A 106 -4.72 12.25 1.96
N ARG A 107 -3.98 11.98 3.05
CA ARG A 107 -4.01 10.68 3.71
C ARG A 107 -5.37 10.39 4.31
N LYS A 108 -5.93 9.22 3.99
CA LYS A 108 -7.28 8.79 4.41
C LYS A 108 -7.42 8.41 5.88
N ARG A 109 -6.30 8.10 6.55
CA ARG A 109 -6.28 7.63 7.94
C ARG A 109 -5.22 8.37 8.74
N PRO A 110 -5.45 8.73 10.02
CA PRO A 110 -4.36 9.22 10.85
C PRO A 110 -3.28 8.14 10.99
N TRP A 111 -2.04 8.56 11.27
CA TRP A 111 -0.97 7.63 11.64
C TRP A 111 -1.35 6.89 12.93
N ARG A 112 -1.17 5.56 12.92
CA ARG A 112 -1.46 4.68 14.06
C ARG A 112 -0.19 4.11 14.72
N ALA A 113 0.98 4.41 14.17
CA ALA A 113 2.31 4.02 14.67
C ALA A 113 3.31 5.17 14.50
#